data_AF-A0A960IM13-F1
#
_entry.id   AF-A0A960IM13-F1
#
_cell.length_a   1.000
_cell.length_b   1.000
_cell.length_c   1.000
_cell.angle_alpha   90.00
_cell.angle_beta   90.00
_cell.angle_gamma   90.00
#
_symmetry.space_group_name_H-M   'P 1'
#
loop_
_entity.id
_entity.type
_entity.pdbx_description
1 polymer ?
#
loop_
_entity_poly.entity_id
_entity_poly.type
_entity_poly.pdbx_seq_one_letter_code
_entity_poly.pdbx_strand_id
1 'polypeptide(L)'
;LRVRIGNARDIPGIMSISQLPAAEPVELAIRNFDEDTGELSWPALPSSMTMPVPDDGELLVNLAPRRADFNFEETGSILSIRNGAGARRLIAVSAKTVFAPPGFAQVRARAGRAVPQAATTTSPLAGLWVGEISVRKVSQAQTGSLVPTPTGSDFVFRTLVHVDGSGTPRLLKEVIQLWQDGTQIPDPEHPGFFLIDEPGYYVLVTDDSLISSFSAPALRDGQPFGYRMSTAAYDFEPQTILMNGTFGTTGTLTVTLTLDSEAPTNPFRHKFHPDHNNLDDRYISFREEAYAVTRVLEFDFSPTDPFERSLPSYGESEIGGVYRETISGLHRNDIAVEGLFLMRRVSTRPFLNQ
;
A
#
# COMPACT_ATOMS: atom_id res chain seq x y z
N LEU A 1 2.30 -17.53 -10.63
CA LEU A 1 2.29 -18.83 -11.35
C LEU A 1 2.88 -19.90 -10.45
N ARG A 2 2.25 -21.07 -10.34
CA ARG A 2 2.85 -22.24 -9.65
C ARG A 2 3.08 -23.33 -10.68
N VAL A 3 4.30 -23.82 -10.78
CA VAL A 3 4.70 -24.89 -11.70
C VAL A 3 5.08 -26.11 -10.89
N ARG A 4 4.41 -27.22 -11.12
CA ARG A 4 4.73 -28.52 -10.51
C ARG A 4 5.57 -29.32 -11.50
N ILE A 5 6.77 -29.71 -11.08
CA ILE A 5 7.71 -30.47 -11.89
C ILE A 5 7.88 -31.85 -11.25
N GLY A 6 7.35 -32.87 -11.90
CA GLY A 6 7.51 -34.26 -11.47
C GLY A 6 8.68 -34.95 -12.17
N ASN A 7 9.42 -35.76 -11.42
CA ASN A 7 10.41 -36.69 -11.94
C ASN A 7 9.89 -38.12 -11.80
N ALA A 8 9.29 -38.66 -12.87
CA ALA A 8 8.78 -40.03 -12.89
C ALA A 8 9.86 -41.11 -13.06
N ARG A 9 11.14 -40.76 -12.84
CA ARG A 9 12.25 -41.71 -12.89
C ARG A 9 12.59 -42.16 -11.46
N ASP A 10 13.10 -43.38 -11.37
CA ASP A 10 13.64 -44.02 -10.16
C ASP A 10 15.06 -43.55 -9.80
N ILE A 11 15.52 -42.46 -10.42
CA ILE A 11 16.80 -41.81 -10.13
C ILE A 11 16.59 -40.30 -10.00
N PRO A 12 17.35 -39.63 -9.11
CA PRO A 12 17.31 -38.17 -9.02
C PRO A 12 17.64 -37.51 -10.36
N GLY A 13 16.94 -36.43 -10.67
CA GLY A 13 17.12 -35.65 -11.89
C GLY A 13 17.57 -34.23 -11.61
N ILE A 14 18.20 -33.60 -12.59
CA ILE A 14 18.41 -32.14 -12.59
C ILE A 14 17.50 -31.55 -13.65
N MET A 15 16.63 -30.64 -13.21
CA MET A 15 15.78 -29.86 -14.09
C MET A 15 16.36 -28.46 -14.25
N SER A 16 16.41 -27.95 -15.47
CA SER A 16 16.75 -26.55 -15.72
C SER A 16 15.54 -25.76 -16.19
N ILE A 17 15.37 -24.56 -15.64
CA ILE A 17 14.41 -23.56 -16.09
C ILE A 17 15.20 -22.42 -16.70
N SER A 18 14.82 -22.01 -17.91
CA SER A 18 15.33 -20.78 -18.52
C SER A 18 14.20 -19.99 -19.15
N GLN A 19 14.28 -18.66 -19.05
CA GLN A 19 13.39 -17.77 -19.78
C GLN A 19 13.96 -17.54 -21.18
N LEU A 20 13.18 -17.85 -22.22
CA LEU A 20 13.60 -17.60 -23.59
C LEU A 20 13.59 -16.10 -23.88
N PRO A 21 14.49 -15.60 -24.74
CA PRO A 21 14.48 -14.21 -25.17
C PRO A 21 13.11 -13.84 -25.75
N ALA A 22 12.59 -12.68 -25.34
CA ALA A 22 11.36 -12.09 -25.82
C ALA A 22 11.60 -10.58 -26.01
N ALA A 23 10.88 -9.96 -26.95
CA ALA A 23 10.93 -8.51 -27.15
C ALA A 23 10.39 -7.74 -25.93
N GLU A 24 9.36 -8.31 -25.29
CA GLU A 24 8.69 -7.77 -24.10
C GLU A 24 8.70 -8.87 -23.03
N PRO A 25 9.82 -9.09 -22.33
CA PRO A 25 9.95 -10.18 -21.37
C PRO A 25 9.12 -9.91 -20.11
N VAL A 26 8.50 -10.97 -19.58
CA VAL A 26 7.87 -10.92 -18.26
C VAL A 26 8.99 -10.97 -17.23
N GLU A 27 9.24 -9.88 -16.52
CA GLU A 27 10.20 -9.88 -15.41
C GLU A 27 9.65 -10.75 -14.27
N LEU A 28 10.32 -11.87 -13.97
CA LEU A 28 9.86 -12.87 -13.00
C LEU A 28 10.78 -12.93 -11.79
N ALA A 29 10.20 -13.21 -10.63
CA ALA A 29 10.87 -13.62 -9.41
C ALA A 29 10.53 -15.08 -9.08
N ILE A 30 11.42 -15.76 -8.38
CA ILE A 30 11.22 -17.11 -7.86
C ILE A 30 11.16 -17.10 -6.33
N ARG A 31 10.20 -17.83 -5.75
CA ARG A 31 10.13 -18.00 -4.29
C ARG A 31 11.32 -18.81 -3.81
N ASN A 32 12.09 -18.25 -2.89
CA ASN A 32 13.13 -18.92 -2.15
C ASN A 32 12.76 -18.95 -0.66
N PHE A 33 12.84 -20.11 -0.03
CA PHE A 33 12.61 -20.28 1.40
C PHE A 33 13.81 -20.99 1.99
N ASP A 34 14.47 -20.32 2.92
CA ASP A 34 15.59 -20.87 3.66
C ASP A 34 15.04 -21.58 4.91
N GLU A 35 15.22 -22.90 4.97
CA GLU A 35 14.69 -23.71 6.07
C GLU A 35 15.46 -23.50 7.38
N ASP A 36 16.74 -23.10 7.31
CA ASP A 36 17.59 -22.90 8.49
C ASP A 36 17.24 -21.59 9.21
N THR A 37 16.95 -20.54 8.43
CA THR A 37 16.61 -19.20 8.96
C THR A 37 15.10 -18.95 9.06
N GLY A 38 14.29 -19.75 8.36
CA GLY A 38 12.87 -19.51 8.17
C GLY A 38 12.56 -18.29 7.28
N GLU A 39 13.57 -17.76 6.59
CA GLU A 39 13.44 -16.55 5.79
C GLU A 39 12.80 -16.85 4.43
N LEU A 40 11.89 -15.96 4.01
CA LEU A 40 11.23 -16.01 2.71
C LEU A 40 11.70 -14.84 1.85
N SER A 41 12.26 -15.16 0.67
CA SER A 41 12.69 -14.17 -0.31
C SER A 41 12.16 -14.46 -1.72
N TRP A 42 12.18 -13.45 -2.59
CA TRP A 42 11.76 -13.55 -3.99
C TRP A 42 12.78 -12.94 -4.96
N PRO A 43 13.98 -13.51 -5.07
CA PRO A 43 14.99 -13.03 -6.02
C PRO A 43 14.49 -13.07 -7.47
N ALA A 44 15.04 -12.18 -8.30
CA ALA A 44 14.83 -12.20 -9.75
C ALA A 44 15.21 -13.57 -10.32
N LEU A 45 14.38 -14.08 -11.23
CA LEU A 45 14.63 -15.35 -11.89
C LEU A 45 15.87 -15.19 -12.79
N PRO A 46 16.96 -15.96 -12.57
CA PRO A 46 18.12 -15.87 -13.44
C PRO A 46 17.80 -16.40 -14.84
N SER A 47 18.61 -16.03 -15.82
CA SER A 47 18.44 -16.46 -17.23
C SER A 47 18.41 -17.98 -17.39
N SER A 48 19.09 -18.71 -16.50
CA SER A 48 18.99 -20.15 -16.34
C SER A 48 19.18 -20.52 -14.88
N MET A 49 18.36 -21.44 -14.38
CA MET A 49 18.45 -22.03 -13.05
C MET A 49 18.39 -23.56 -13.16
N THR A 50 19.17 -24.26 -12.34
CA THR A 50 19.10 -25.72 -12.20
C THR A 50 18.60 -26.08 -10.82
N MET A 51 17.75 -27.10 -10.74
CA MET A 51 17.21 -27.59 -9.48
C MET A 51 17.23 -29.11 -9.46
N PRO A 52 17.63 -29.72 -8.33
CA PRO A 52 17.47 -31.16 -8.15
C PRO A 52 15.99 -31.49 -7.99
N VAL A 53 15.57 -32.60 -8.59
CA VAL A 53 14.26 -33.21 -8.35
C VAL A 53 14.50 -34.64 -7.88
N PRO A 54 13.99 -35.04 -6.70
CA PRO A 54 14.17 -36.39 -6.18
C PRO A 54 13.66 -37.47 -7.14
N ASP A 55 14.10 -38.71 -6.94
CA ASP A 55 13.52 -39.90 -7.57
C ASP A 55 12.05 -40.06 -7.17
N ASP A 56 11.19 -40.36 -8.15
CA ASP A 56 9.73 -40.36 -8.02
C ASP A 56 9.16 -39.11 -7.31
N GLY A 57 9.92 -38.02 -7.38
CA GLY A 57 9.72 -36.82 -6.58
C GLY A 57 9.10 -35.70 -7.37
N GLU A 58 8.64 -34.69 -6.63
CA GLU A 58 8.07 -33.48 -7.21
C GLU A 58 8.71 -32.25 -6.61
N LEU A 59 8.91 -31.25 -7.47
CA LEU A 59 9.37 -29.94 -7.10
C LEU A 59 8.30 -28.91 -7.46
N LEU A 60 7.91 -28.10 -6.47
CA LEU A 60 6.99 -26.99 -6.68
C LEU A 60 7.78 -25.68 -6.83
N VAL A 61 7.69 -25.09 -8.02
CA VAL A 61 8.31 -23.80 -8.33
C VAL A 61 7.24 -22.72 -8.31
N ASN A 62 7.41 -21.73 -7.44
CA ASN A 62 6.51 -20.59 -7.35
C ASN A 62 7.17 -19.38 -8.00
N LEU A 63 6.51 -18.83 -9.01
CA LEU A 63 6.97 -17.68 -9.78
C LEU A 63 5.98 -16.53 -9.65
N ALA A 64 6.48 -15.31 -9.57
CA ALA A 64 5.67 -14.10 -9.50
C ALA A 64 6.22 -13.03 -10.45
N PRO A 65 5.36 -12.25 -11.13
CA PRO A 65 5.80 -11.11 -11.92
C PRO A 65 6.33 -10.00 -11.00
N ARG A 66 7.45 -9.39 -11.40
CA ARG A 66 8.01 -8.16 -10.80
C ARG A 66 7.52 -6.97 -11.62
N ARG A 67 6.26 -6.58 -11.40
CA ARG A 67 5.58 -5.59 -12.27
C ARG A 67 6.20 -4.20 -12.21
N ALA A 68 6.89 -3.87 -11.12
CA ALA A 68 7.65 -2.62 -11.01
C ALA A 68 8.77 -2.52 -12.06
N ASP A 69 9.26 -3.65 -12.60
CA ASP A 69 10.31 -3.70 -13.62
C ASP A 69 9.75 -3.80 -15.05
N PHE A 70 8.42 -3.74 -15.22
CA PHE A 70 7.80 -3.84 -16.54
C PHE A 70 7.99 -2.55 -17.33
N ASN A 71 8.40 -2.71 -18.58
CA ASN A 71 8.52 -1.60 -19.54
C ASN A 71 7.28 -1.43 -20.44
N PHE A 72 6.32 -2.36 -20.36
CA PHE A 72 5.14 -2.45 -21.23
C PHE A 72 3.89 -2.76 -20.39
N GLU A 73 2.71 -2.28 -20.84
CA GLU A 73 1.43 -2.51 -20.15
C GLU A 73 1.03 -3.99 -20.13
N GLU A 74 1.35 -4.71 -21.19
CA GLU A 74 1.20 -6.16 -21.33
C GLU A 74 2.54 -6.73 -21.76
N THR A 75 2.95 -7.83 -21.16
CA THR A 75 4.24 -8.48 -21.41
C THR A 75 4.03 -9.99 -21.51
N GLY A 76 4.88 -10.65 -22.30
CA GLY A 76 4.76 -12.06 -22.63
C GLY A 76 6.10 -12.73 -22.91
N SER A 77 6.37 -13.85 -22.25
CA SER A 77 7.58 -14.65 -22.48
C SER A 77 7.29 -16.15 -22.46
N ILE A 78 8.31 -16.95 -22.80
CA ILE A 78 8.24 -18.40 -22.76
C ILE A 78 9.26 -18.93 -21.78
N LEU A 79 8.81 -19.71 -20.81
CA LEU A 79 9.67 -20.50 -19.93
C LEU A 79 9.96 -21.86 -20.58
N SER A 80 11.24 -22.23 -20.60
CA SER A 80 11.72 -23.53 -21.09
C SER A 80 12.20 -24.36 -19.90
N ILE A 81 11.57 -25.52 -19.69
CA ILE A 81 11.97 -26.51 -18.69
C ILE A 81 12.64 -27.68 -19.40
N ARG A 82 13.84 -28.07 -18.96
CA ARG A 82 14.60 -29.21 -19.52
C ARG A 82 15.02 -30.17 -18.41
N ASN A 83 15.14 -31.46 -18.72
CA ASN A 83 15.53 -32.49 -17.76
C ASN A 83 16.96 -33.04 -17.94
N GLY A 84 17.81 -32.35 -18.72
CA GLY A 84 19.16 -32.80 -19.08
C GLY A 84 19.23 -34.01 -20.02
N ALA A 85 18.17 -34.83 -20.10
CA ALA A 85 18.07 -36.03 -20.93
C ALA A 85 17.31 -35.79 -22.26
N GLY A 86 17.26 -34.53 -22.72
CA GLY A 86 16.68 -34.14 -24.01
C GLY A 86 15.19 -33.79 -23.98
N ALA A 87 14.46 -34.01 -22.89
CA ALA A 87 13.07 -33.56 -22.80
C ALA A 87 13.02 -32.05 -22.57
N ARG A 88 12.10 -31.37 -23.28
CA ARG A 88 11.82 -29.94 -23.14
C ARG A 88 10.32 -29.71 -23.02
N ARG A 89 9.93 -28.81 -22.14
CA ARG A 89 8.56 -28.27 -22.02
C ARG A 89 8.62 -26.76 -22.11
N LEU A 90 7.65 -26.18 -22.81
CA LEU A 90 7.51 -24.74 -22.99
C LEU A 90 6.23 -24.27 -22.33
N ILE A 91 6.30 -23.21 -21.55
CA ILE A 91 5.18 -22.61 -20.86
C ILE A 91 5.12 -21.15 -21.27
N ALA A 92 4.03 -20.75 -21.92
CA ALA A 92 3.77 -19.33 -22.18
C ALA A 92 3.37 -18.65 -20.86
N VAL A 93 3.96 -17.50 -20.60
CA VAL A 93 3.65 -16.67 -19.44
C VAL A 93 3.36 -15.26 -19.91
N SER A 94 2.33 -14.64 -19.34
CA SER A 94 1.97 -13.25 -19.63
C SER A 94 1.54 -12.54 -18.35
N ALA A 95 1.73 -11.23 -18.33
CA ALA A 95 1.34 -10.38 -17.22
C ALA A 95 0.96 -8.99 -17.73
N LYS A 96 0.10 -8.31 -16.96
CA LYS A 96 -0.30 -6.91 -17.18
C LYS A 96 0.10 -6.06 -15.99
N THR A 97 0.36 -4.78 -16.23
CA THR A 97 0.47 -3.78 -15.16
C THR A 97 -0.89 -3.64 -14.44
N VAL A 98 -0.88 -3.24 -13.17
CA VAL A 98 -2.11 -3.16 -12.34
C VAL A 98 -3.13 -2.12 -12.85
N PHE A 99 -2.73 -1.24 -13.78
CA PHE A 99 -3.64 -0.34 -14.49
C PHE A 99 -4.09 -1.00 -15.78
N ALA A 100 -5.11 -1.85 -15.69
CA ALA A 100 -5.90 -2.15 -16.86
C ALA A 100 -6.70 -0.88 -17.23
N PRO A 101 -6.59 -0.36 -18.47
CA PRO A 101 -7.56 0.61 -18.97
C PRO A 101 -8.96 0.05 -18.79
N PRO A 102 -9.99 0.87 -18.53
CA PRO A 102 -11.35 0.37 -18.46
C PRO A 102 -11.74 -0.20 -19.83
N GLY A 103 -11.75 -1.53 -19.95
CA GLY A 103 -12.30 -2.25 -21.11
C GLY A 103 -13.77 -1.87 -21.40
N PHE A 104 -14.41 -1.14 -20.49
CA PHE A 104 -15.74 -0.53 -20.62
C PHE A 104 -15.82 0.63 -21.61
N ALA A 105 -14.70 1.25 -22.00
CA ALA A 105 -14.70 2.25 -23.08
C ALA A 105 -15.19 1.65 -24.42
N GLN A 106 -14.96 0.34 -24.64
CA GLN A 106 -15.41 -0.36 -25.84
C GLN A 106 -16.93 -0.61 -25.86
N VAL A 107 -17.57 -0.72 -24.70
CA VAL A 107 -19.04 -0.87 -24.59
C VAL A 107 -19.73 0.48 -24.87
N ARG A 108 -19.19 1.59 -24.34
CA ARG A 108 -19.71 2.95 -24.61
C ARG A 108 -19.55 3.37 -26.07
N ALA A 109 -18.48 2.96 -26.74
CA ALA A 109 -18.30 3.18 -28.18
C ALA A 109 -19.33 2.43 -29.04
N ARG A 110 -19.82 1.27 -28.60
CA ARG A 110 -20.91 0.53 -29.27
C ARG A 110 -22.30 1.16 -29.04
N ALA A 111 -22.47 1.90 -27.95
CA ALA A 111 -23.74 2.54 -27.56
C ALA A 111 -23.90 4.00 -28.05
N GLY A 112 -23.00 4.51 -28.90
CA GLY A 112 -23.15 5.81 -29.57
C GLY A 112 -23.05 7.06 -28.68
N ARG A 113 -22.54 6.95 -27.44
CA ARG A 113 -22.30 8.09 -26.54
C ARG A 113 -20.85 8.58 -26.66
N ALA A 114 -20.68 9.90 -26.68
CA ALA A 114 -19.36 10.53 -26.72
C ALA A 114 -18.50 10.08 -25.53
N VAL A 115 -17.32 9.54 -25.82
CA VAL A 115 -16.29 9.21 -24.84
C VAL A 115 -15.65 10.52 -24.37
N PRO A 116 -15.63 10.86 -23.07
CA PRO A 116 -14.89 12.03 -22.60
C PRO A 116 -13.41 11.85 -22.96
N GLN A 117 -12.92 12.76 -23.80
CA GLN A 117 -11.54 12.86 -24.21
C GLN A 117 -10.73 13.50 -23.09
N ALA A 118 -10.15 12.68 -22.21
CA ALA A 118 -8.88 12.89 -21.51
C ALA A 118 -8.71 11.73 -20.52
N ALA A 119 -8.06 10.65 -20.93
CA ALA A 119 -7.39 9.79 -19.96
C ALA A 119 -6.17 10.60 -19.45
N THR A 120 -6.37 11.50 -18.49
CA THR A 120 -5.28 11.89 -17.59
C THR A 120 -4.76 10.56 -17.06
N THR A 121 -3.53 10.20 -17.41
CA THR A 121 -2.92 8.95 -16.95
C THR A 121 -2.94 8.98 -15.44
N THR A 122 -3.85 8.22 -14.85
CA THR A 122 -3.99 8.12 -13.41
C THR A 122 -2.66 7.62 -12.87
N SER A 123 -2.11 8.26 -11.83
CA SER A 123 -0.85 7.85 -11.25
C SER A 123 -0.85 6.35 -10.98
N PRO A 124 0.22 5.61 -11.35
CA PRO A 124 0.30 4.18 -11.10
C PRO A 124 0.27 3.84 -9.60
N LEU A 125 0.48 4.83 -8.74
CA LEU A 125 0.45 4.68 -7.29
C LEU A 125 -0.84 5.23 -6.66
N ALA A 126 -1.79 5.72 -7.46
CA ALA A 126 -3.06 6.26 -6.96
C ALA A 126 -3.85 5.22 -6.15
N GLY A 127 -4.38 5.61 -5.00
CA GLY A 127 -5.08 4.68 -4.12
C GLY A 127 -4.86 4.92 -2.64
N LEU A 128 -5.46 4.05 -1.83
CA LEU A 128 -5.23 4.01 -0.39
C LEU A 128 -4.08 3.07 -0.07
N TRP A 129 -3.12 3.59 0.69
CA TRP A 129 -1.98 2.89 1.22
C TRP A 129 -2.08 2.82 2.75
N VAL A 130 -2.04 1.61 3.27
CA VAL A 130 -2.02 1.33 4.71
C VAL A 130 -0.62 0.87 5.06
N GLY A 131 0.04 1.63 5.92
CA GLY A 131 1.39 1.36 6.35
C GLY A 131 1.51 1.02 7.83
N GLU A 132 2.63 0.38 8.14
CA GLU A 132 3.12 0.16 9.48
C GLU A 132 4.49 0.82 9.61
N ILE A 133 4.70 1.52 10.72
CA ILE A 133 5.94 2.18 11.09
C ILE A 133 6.49 1.48 12.33
N SER A 134 7.72 0.99 12.26
CA SER A 134 8.48 0.40 13.37
C SER A 134 9.55 1.41 13.80
N VAL A 135 9.24 2.19 14.85
CA VAL A 135 10.19 3.11 15.47
C VAL A 135 11.15 2.30 16.34
N ARG A 136 12.44 2.47 16.07
CA ARG A 136 13.52 1.68 16.69
C ARG A 136 14.64 2.52 17.28
N LYS A 137 14.61 3.84 17.07
CA LYS A 137 15.55 4.78 17.69
C LYS A 137 14.81 6.02 18.18
N VAL A 138 15.23 6.52 19.33
CA VAL A 138 14.70 7.75 19.95
C VAL A 138 15.88 8.54 20.53
N SER A 139 15.82 9.86 20.42
CA SER A 139 16.83 10.75 20.97
C SER A 139 16.64 10.99 22.48
N GLN A 140 17.72 11.37 23.17
CA GLN A 140 17.69 11.65 24.61
C GLN A 140 17.31 13.12 24.86
N ALA A 141 16.02 13.40 25.03
CA ALA A 141 15.50 14.76 25.18
C ALA A 141 16.15 15.55 26.34
N GLN A 142 16.54 14.87 27.42
CA GLN A 142 17.15 15.49 28.60
C GLN A 142 18.51 16.14 28.30
N THR A 143 19.25 15.65 27.31
CA THR A 143 20.56 16.20 26.91
C THR A 143 20.45 17.20 25.75
N GLY A 144 19.25 17.38 25.19
CA GLY A 144 19.02 18.18 23.99
C GLY A 144 19.59 17.56 22.71
N SER A 145 20.01 16.30 22.75
CA SER A 145 20.50 15.60 21.55
C SER A 145 19.35 15.25 20.63
N LEU A 146 19.51 15.52 19.34
CA LEU A 146 18.62 15.06 18.27
C LEU A 146 19.15 13.82 17.54
N VAL A 147 20.26 13.24 18.01
CA VAL A 147 20.80 11.99 17.45
C VAL A 147 20.03 10.81 18.07
N PRO A 148 19.19 10.08 17.30
CA PRO A 148 18.41 8.97 17.85
C PRO A 148 19.30 7.77 18.16
N THR A 149 19.09 7.14 19.32
CA THR A 149 19.79 5.93 19.75
C THR A 149 18.83 4.73 19.78
N PRO A 150 19.30 3.49 19.55
CA PRO A 150 18.44 2.30 19.55
C PRO A 150 17.59 2.13 20.81
N THR A 151 16.34 1.71 20.65
CA THR A 151 15.44 1.32 21.73
C THR A 151 15.59 -0.17 22.07
N GLY A 152 15.17 -0.58 23.27
CA GLY A 152 15.19 -2.00 23.68
C GLY A 152 14.13 -2.87 23.00
N SER A 153 13.10 -2.24 22.43
CA SER A 153 12.06 -2.87 21.62
C SER A 153 11.49 -1.84 20.63
N ASP A 154 10.91 -2.33 19.55
CA ASP A 154 10.25 -1.49 18.56
C ASP A 154 8.91 -0.96 19.09
N PHE A 155 8.61 0.30 18.77
CA PHE A 155 7.26 0.86 18.89
C PHE A 155 6.61 0.90 17.52
N VAL A 156 5.48 0.19 17.37
CA VAL A 156 4.85 -0.04 16.08
C VAL A 156 3.50 0.66 16.02
N PHE A 157 3.24 1.40 14.94
CA PHE A 157 1.94 2.03 14.71
C PHE A 157 1.57 2.10 13.22
N ARG A 158 0.27 2.25 12.96
CA ARG A 158 -0.29 2.35 11.61
C ARG A 158 -0.18 3.77 11.06
N THR A 159 0.07 3.90 9.77
CA THR A 159 -0.09 5.14 9.01
C THR A 159 -1.00 4.93 7.81
N LEU A 160 -1.72 5.96 7.39
CA LEU A 160 -2.62 5.91 6.23
C LEU A 160 -2.27 7.04 5.27
N VAL A 161 -2.00 6.70 4.01
CA VAL A 161 -1.74 7.68 2.95
C VAL A 161 -2.66 7.40 1.78
N HIS A 162 -3.37 8.41 1.31
CA HIS A 162 -4.08 8.36 0.04
C HIS A 162 -3.30 9.12 -1.02
N VAL A 163 -3.17 8.53 -2.20
CA VAL A 163 -2.55 9.16 -3.37
C VAL A 163 -3.66 9.36 -4.40
N ASP A 164 -3.90 10.60 -4.81
CA ASP A 164 -4.95 10.87 -5.79
C ASP A 164 -4.55 10.48 -7.22
N GLY A 165 -5.47 10.64 -8.16
CA GLY A 165 -5.23 10.32 -9.57
C GLY A 165 -4.09 11.12 -10.23
N SER A 166 -3.71 12.28 -9.67
CA SER A 166 -2.56 13.07 -10.12
C SER A 166 -1.24 12.67 -9.44
N GLY A 167 -1.27 11.76 -8.46
CA GLY A 167 -0.11 11.38 -7.67
C GLY A 167 0.09 12.23 -6.41
N THR A 168 -0.88 13.06 -6.03
CA THR A 168 -0.75 13.94 -4.86
C THR A 168 -1.06 13.16 -3.57
N PRO A 169 -0.13 13.09 -2.60
CA PRO A 169 -0.32 12.33 -1.36
C PRO A 169 -0.99 13.14 -0.25
N ARG A 170 -1.87 12.48 0.49
CA ARG A 170 -2.55 13.00 1.69
C ARG A 170 -2.42 12.01 2.83
N LEU A 171 -1.98 12.48 3.99
CA LEU A 171 -2.02 11.69 5.22
C LEU A 171 -3.46 11.68 5.74
N LEU A 172 -3.94 10.51 6.16
CA LEU A 172 -5.27 10.32 6.71
C LEU A 172 -5.15 9.85 8.17
N LYS A 173 -6.04 10.29 9.05
CA LYS A 173 -6.20 9.65 10.36
C LYS A 173 -7.20 8.49 10.32
N GLU A 174 -8.14 8.57 9.39
CA GLU A 174 -9.20 7.59 9.19
C GLU A 174 -9.74 7.58 7.77
N VAL A 175 -10.21 6.41 7.34
CA VAL A 175 -10.99 6.22 6.13
C VAL A 175 -11.92 5.02 6.27
N ILE A 176 -13.13 5.12 5.74
CA ILE A 176 -14.12 4.04 5.69
C ILE A 176 -14.28 3.61 4.23
N GLN A 177 -14.08 2.34 3.96
CA GLN A 177 -14.39 1.77 2.64
C GLN A 177 -15.84 1.32 2.60
N LEU A 178 -16.60 1.91 1.68
CA LEU A 178 -18.02 1.61 1.40
C LEU A 178 -18.21 1.17 -0.05
N TRP A 179 -19.46 0.94 -0.47
CA TRP A 179 -19.81 0.50 -1.81
C TRP A 179 -20.76 1.49 -2.50
N GLN A 180 -20.40 1.88 -3.73
CA GLN A 180 -21.29 2.59 -4.64
C GLN A 180 -21.98 1.56 -5.54
N ASP A 181 -23.30 1.57 -5.52
CA ASP A 181 -24.09 0.70 -6.41
C ASP A 181 -23.93 1.14 -7.86
N GLY A 182 -23.84 0.14 -8.74
CA GLY A 182 -23.80 0.34 -10.18
C GLY A 182 -25.18 0.71 -10.74
N THR A 183 -25.19 1.25 -11.95
CA THR A 183 -26.42 1.59 -12.67
C THR A 183 -26.72 0.55 -13.75
N GLN A 184 -28.00 0.44 -14.09
CA GLN A 184 -28.49 -0.47 -15.13
C GLN A 184 -29.36 0.29 -16.12
N ILE A 185 -29.29 -0.09 -17.39
CA ILE A 185 -30.16 0.42 -18.47
C ILE A 185 -30.94 -0.73 -19.10
N PRO A 186 -32.17 -0.50 -19.61
CA PRO A 186 -32.90 -1.53 -20.34
C PRO A 186 -32.12 -2.04 -21.55
N ASP A 187 -32.15 -3.35 -21.79
CA ASP A 187 -31.56 -3.95 -22.99
C ASP A 187 -32.41 -3.56 -24.23
N PRO A 188 -31.84 -2.85 -25.23
CA PRO A 188 -32.58 -2.45 -26.42
C PRO A 188 -32.96 -3.63 -27.33
N GLU A 189 -32.26 -4.75 -27.23
CA GLU A 189 -32.50 -5.96 -28.03
C GLU A 189 -33.42 -6.97 -27.33
N HIS A 190 -33.53 -6.91 -26.00
CA HIS A 190 -34.33 -7.84 -25.20
C HIS A 190 -35.23 -7.10 -24.17
N PRO A 191 -36.48 -6.75 -24.53
CA PRO A 191 -37.42 -6.11 -23.63
C PRO A 191 -37.65 -6.93 -22.36
N GLY A 192 -37.41 -6.31 -21.19
CA GLY A 192 -37.54 -6.95 -19.87
C GLY A 192 -36.20 -7.38 -19.24
N PHE A 193 -35.10 -7.28 -19.97
CA PHE A 193 -33.74 -7.46 -19.46
C PHE A 193 -33.04 -6.11 -19.27
N PHE A 194 -32.04 -6.10 -18.38
CA PHE A 194 -31.22 -4.93 -18.09
C PHE A 194 -29.74 -5.24 -18.37
N LEU A 195 -29.05 -4.27 -18.97
CA LEU A 195 -27.61 -4.24 -19.13
C LEU A 195 -26.99 -3.37 -18.03
N ILE A 196 -25.80 -3.75 -17.57
CA ILE A 196 -25.03 -2.91 -16.66
C ILE A 196 -24.55 -1.68 -17.44
N ASP A 197 -24.91 -0.49 -16.97
CA ASP A 197 -24.44 0.79 -17.52
C ASP A 197 -23.14 1.21 -16.84
N GLU A 198 -23.14 1.25 -15.50
CA GLU A 198 -21.94 1.46 -14.69
C GLU A 198 -21.81 0.35 -13.65
N PRO A 199 -20.66 -0.35 -13.56
CA PRO A 199 -20.45 -1.34 -12.52
C PRO A 199 -20.33 -0.65 -11.16
N GLY A 200 -20.84 -1.31 -10.11
CA GLY A 200 -20.61 -0.86 -8.73
C GLY A 200 -19.12 -0.91 -8.37
N TYR A 201 -18.70 -0.06 -7.43
CA TYR A 201 -17.30 0.05 -7.04
C TYR A 201 -17.13 0.45 -5.58
N TYR A 202 -15.97 0.14 -5.02
CA TYR A 202 -15.60 0.60 -3.68
C TYR A 202 -15.33 2.10 -3.67
N VAL A 203 -15.81 2.76 -2.62
CA VAL A 203 -15.55 4.17 -2.34
C VAL A 203 -14.76 4.30 -1.04
N LEU A 204 -13.97 5.37 -0.93
CA LEU A 204 -13.17 5.68 0.25
C LEU A 204 -13.71 6.96 0.87
N VAL A 205 -14.29 6.87 2.06
CA VAL A 205 -14.98 7.99 2.72
C VAL A 205 -14.17 8.46 3.91
N THR A 206 -13.89 9.76 3.96
CA THR A 206 -13.24 10.46 5.09
C THR A 206 -14.15 11.51 5.73
N ASP A 207 -15.31 11.79 5.12
CA ASP A 207 -16.36 12.66 5.66
C ASP A 207 -17.54 11.80 6.11
N ASP A 208 -17.73 11.69 7.42
CA ASP A 208 -18.79 10.88 8.02
C ASP A 208 -20.20 11.27 7.55
N SER A 209 -20.41 12.52 7.14
CA SER A 209 -21.71 12.98 6.63
C SER A 209 -22.11 12.27 5.32
N LEU A 210 -21.14 11.76 4.57
CA LEU A 210 -21.36 11.06 3.31
C LEU A 210 -21.64 9.57 3.45
N ILE A 211 -21.47 8.98 4.64
CA ILE A 211 -21.67 7.53 4.86
C ILE A 211 -23.05 7.08 4.39
N SER A 212 -24.09 7.89 4.65
CA SER A 212 -25.47 7.58 4.25
C SER A 212 -25.72 7.61 2.74
N SER A 213 -24.78 8.14 1.95
CA SER A 213 -24.88 8.19 0.48
C SER A 213 -24.41 6.91 -0.20
N PHE A 214 -23.81 5.99 0.57
CA PHE A 214 -23.22 4.76 0.04
C PHE A 214 -23.82 3.52 0.71
N SER A 215 -23.75 2.41 -0.01
CA SER A 215 -24.18 1.09 0.45
C SER A 215 -23.05 0.39 1.23
N ALA A 216 -23.40 -0.58 2.06
CA ALA A 216 -22.40 -1.41 2.71
C ALA A 216 -21.82 -2.45 1.73
N PRO A 217 -20.49 -2.64 1.71
CA PRO A 217 -19.83 -3.60 0.83
C PRO A 217 -20.09 -5.06 1.20
N ALA A 218 -20.47 -5.32 2.45
CA ALA A 218 -20.71 -6.66 2.95
C ALA A 218 -21.71 -6.65 4.11
N LEU A 219 -22.24 -7.83 4.41
CA LEU A 219 -23.04 -8.10 5.61
C LEU A 219 -22.19 -8.86 6.62
N ARG A 220 -22.31 -8.51 7.90
CA ARG A 220 -21.80 -9.28 9.03
C ARG A 220 -22.95 -9.53 9.99
N ASP A 221 -23.22 -10.80 10.27
CA ASP A 221 -24.35 -11.22 11.13
C ASP A 221 -25.70 -10.62 10.67
N GLY A 222 -25.89 -10.52 9.35
CA GLY A 222 -27.09 -9.92 8.74
C GLY A 222 -27.16 -8.40 8.78
N GLN A 223 -26.15 -7.72 9.34
CA GLN A 223 -26.07 -6.26 9.40
C GLN A 223 -25.09 -5.69 8.35
N PRO A 224 -25.48 -4.64 7.61
CA PRO A 224 -24.57 -3.95 6.70
C PRO A 224 -23.43 -3.27 7.47
N PHE A 225 -22.19 -3.42 7.01
CA PHE A 225 -21.04 -2.74 7.60
C PHE A 225 -20.01 -2.26 6.57
N GLY A 226 -19.34 -1.14 6.88
CA GLY A 226 -18.17 -0.64 6.13
C GLY A 226 -16.85 -1.04 6.79
N TYR A 227 -15.76 -1.04 6.02
CA TYR A 227 -14.43 -1.31 6.55
C TYR A 227 -13.75 -0.01 6.97
N ARG A 228 -13.75 0.28 8.28
CA ARG A 228 -13.03 1.42 8.86
C ARG A 228 -11.56 1.07 9.07
N MET A 229 -10.68 1.92 8.54
CA MET A 229 -9.24 1.89 8.76
C MET A 229 -8.85 3.20 9.43
N SER A 230 -8.25 3.11 10.62
CA SER A 230 -7.82 4.28 11.38
C SER A 230 -6.49 4.03 12.07
N THR A 231 -5.88 5.11 12.57
CA THR A 231 -4.70 5.10 13.42
C THR A 231 -4.94 5.89 14.70
N ALA A 232 -4.33 5.45 15.79
CA ALA A 232 -4.31 6.16 17.07
C ALA A 232 -3.01 6.96 17.27
N ALA A 233 -2.09 6.90 16.31
CA ALA A 233 -0.75 7.45 16.47
C ALA A 233 -0.71 8.97 16.44
N TYR A 234 -1.66 9.61 15.75
CA TYR A 234 -1.73 11.05 15.56
C TYR A 234 -3.20 11.48 15.37
N ASP A 235 -3.45 12.77 15.63
CA ASP A 235 -4.74 13.40 15.46
C ASP A 235 -4.55 14.80 14.84
N PHE A 236 -5.48 15.19 13.99
CA PHE A 236 -5.51 16.49 13.30
C PHE A 236 -6.89 16.70 12.67
N GLU A 237 -7.24 17.95 12.38
CA GLU A 237 -8.45 18.30 11.62
C GLU A 237 -8.11 19.21 10.43
N PRO A 238 -8.75 19.04 9.26
CA PRO A 238 -9.72 18.00 8.91
C PRO A 238 -9.07 16.59 8.79
N GLN A 239 -9.87 15.53 8.66
CA GLN A 239 -9.46 14.10 8.57
C GLN A 239 -8.37 13.76 7.52
N THR A 240 -8.01 14.71 6.65
CA THR A 240 -6.96 14.59 5.63
C THR A 240 -6.03 15.80 5.66
N ILE A 241 -4.73 15.60 5.55
CA ILE A 241 -3.75 16.68 5.41
C ILE A 241 -2.86 16.42 4.19
N LEU A 242 -2.58 17.47 3.42
CA LEU A 242 -1.70 17.39 2.25
C LEU A 242 -0.26 17.12 2.71
N MET A 243 0.42 16.19 2.05
CA MET A 243 1.85 15.94 2.26
C MET A 243 2.65 16.62 1.15
N ASN A 244 3.87 17.07 1.47
CA ASN A 244 4.79 17.68 0.52
C ASN A 244 5.79 16.64 0.01
N GLY A 245 6.13 16.71 -1.27
CA GLY A 245 7.11 15.82 -1.91
C GLY A 245 6.46 14.81 -2.86
N THR A 246 7.16 13.69 -3.10
CA THR A 246 6.74 12.66 -4.07
C THR A 246 6.55 11.32 -3.38
N PHE A 247 5.37 10.71 -3.59
CA PHE A 247 5.09 9.35 -3.14
C PHE A 247 5.64 8.33 -4.15
N GLY A 248 6.44 7.36 -3.70
CA GLY A 248 7.04 6.38 -4.62
C GLY A 248 8.02 5.41 -3.99
N THR A 249 8.94 4.90 -4.80
CA THR A 249 10.08 4.08 -4.35
C THR A 249 11.34 4.89 -4.13
N THR A 250 11.31 6.19 -4.40
CA THR A 250 12.41 7.12 -4.17
C THR A 250 11.85 8.48 -3.77
N GLY A 251 12.71 9.34 -3.22
CA GLY A 251 12.32 10.66 -2.76
C GLY A 251 11.77 10.65 -1.33
N THR A 252 11.28 11.80 -0.92
CA THR A 252 10.87 12.06 0.46
C THR A 252 9.47 12.64 0.48
N LEU A 253 8.66 12.20 1.44
CA LEU A 253 7.43 12.88 1.82
C LEU A 253 7.52 13.48 3.21
N THR A 254 7.05 14.71 3.34
CA THR A 254 7.00 15.41 4.62
C THR A 254 5.60 15.92 4.92
N VAL A 255 5.26 15.91 6.20
CA VAL A 255 4.02 16.51 6.71
C VAL A 255 4.24 17.04 8.11
N THR A 256 3.69 18.22 8.38
CA THR A 256 3.69 18.82 9.71
C THR A 256 2.31 18.70 10.32
N LEU A 257 2.23 18.07 11.48
CA LEU A 257 1.03 17.97 12.29
C LEU A 257 1.16 18.93 13.46
N THR A 258 0.17 19.80 13.65
CA THR A 258 0.10 20.70 14.79
C THR A 258 -1.12 20.35 15.60
N LEU A 259 -0.90 20.03 16.88
CA LEU A 259 -1.93 19.83 17.87
C LEU A 259 -1.96 21.05 18.77
N ASP A 260 -2.98 21.90 18.60
CA ASP A 260 -3.12 23.14 19.36
C ASP A 260 -3.20 22.88 20.87
N SER A 261 -2.83 23.88 21.67
CA SER A 261 -2.91 23.82 23.14
C SER A 261 -4.32 23.58 23.65
N GLU A 262 -5.34 24.02 22.91
CA GLU A 262 -6.76 23.81 23.22
C GLU A 262 -7.35 22.50 22.67
N ALA A 263 -6.58 21.73 21.89
CA ALA A 263 -7.10 20.54 21.27
C ALA A 263 -7.59 19.52 22.33
N PRO A 264 -8.76 18.88 22.14
CA PRO A 264 -9.30 17.91 23.12
C PRO A 264 -8.39 16.71 23.37
N THR A 265 -7.53 16.38 22.41
CA THR A 265 -6.57 15.27 22.45
C THR A 265 -5.16 15.70 22.85
N ASN A 266 -4.95 16.98 23.21
CA ASN A 266 -3.66 17.47 23.69
C ASN A 266 -3.31 16.83 25.04
N PRO A 267 -2.13 16.21 25.20
CA PRO A 267 -1.76 15.49 26.41
C PRO A 267 -1.56 16.39 27.64
N PHE A 268 -1.36 17.70 27.46
CA PHE A 268 -1.26 18.65 28.57
C PHE A 268 -2.62 19.20 29.02
N ARG A 269 -3.69 18.93 28.27
CA ARG A 269 -5.00 19.51 28.52
C ARG A 269 -5.95 18.50 29.17
N HIS A 270 -6.44 18.85 30.35
CA HIS A 270 -7.44 18.10 31.07
C HIS A 270 -8.64 19.01 31.36
N LYS A 271 -9.75 18.78 30.64
CA LYS A 271 -10.96 19.63 30.67
C LYS A 271 -11.48 19.98 32.07
N PHE A 272 -11.26 19.11 33.05
CA PHE A 272 -11.81 19.25 34.41
C PHE A 272 -10.76 19.47 35.49
N HIS A 273 -9.47 19.58 35.13
CA HIS A 273 -8.42 19.85 36.10
C HIS A 273 -8.14 21.36 36.15
N PRO A 274 -8.13 22.00 37.34
CA PRO A 274 -7.86 23.43 37.50
C PRO A 274 -6.58 23.89 36.79
N ASP A 275 -5.50 23.12 36.94
CA ASP A 275 -4.15 23.50 36.47
C ASP A 275 -3.81 23.07 35.02
N HIS A 276 -4.79 22.56 34.27
CA HIS A 276 -4.57 21.99 32.92
C HIS A 276 -5.74 22.28 31.98
N ASN A 277 -6.45 23.40 32.17
CA ASN A 277 -7.62 23.74 31.37
C ASN A 277 -7.43 25.03 30.56
N ASN A 278 -6.26 25.65 30.66
CA ASN A 278 -5.90 26.92 30.05
C ASN A 278 -6.73 28.12 30.54
N LEU A 279 -7.19 28.08 31.79
CA LEU A 279 -7.96 29.15 32.43
C LEU A 279 -7.28 29.59 33.72
N ASP A 280 -7.61 30.80 34.18
CA ASP A 280 -7.24 31.26 35.51
C ASP A 280 -7.95 30.46 36.62
N ASP A 281 -7.56 30.68 37.88
CA ASP A 281 -8.12 30.02 39.06
C ASP A 281 -9.66 30.22 39.21
N ARG A 282 -10.23 31.16 38.45
CA ARG A 282 -11.68 31.45 38.40
C ARG A 282 -12.38 30.74 37.25
N TYR A 283 -11.66 30.06 36.36
CA TYR A 283 -12.15 29.40 35.14
C TYR A 283 -12.79 30.38 34.14
N ILE A 284 -12.30 31.61 34.07
CA ILE A 284 -12.89 32.66 33.23
C ILE A 284 -11.93 33.12 32.15
N SER A 285 -10.73 33.53 32.55
CA SER A 285 -9.77 34.16 31.64
C SER A 285 -8.77 33.13 31.15
N PHE A 286 -8.33 33.22 29.89
CA PHE A 286 -7.29 32.34 29.37
C PHE A 286 -5.96 32.53 30.12
N ARG A 287 -5.32 31.42 30.49
CA ARG A 287 -3.98 31.33 31.06
C ARG A 287 -3.31 30.10 30.47
N GLU A 288 -2.19 30.24 29.78
CA GLU A 288 -1.53 29.08 29.15
C GLU A 288 -0.96 28.10 30.19
N GLU A 289 -1.41 26.85 30.11
CA GLU A 289 -1.01 25.72 30.98
C GLU A 289 -0.70 24.47 30.15
N ALA A 290 -1.38 24.30 29.01
CA ALA A 290 -1.13 23.30 28.00
C ALA A 290 -0.38 23.91 26.82
N TYR A 291 0.57 23.15 26.27
CA TYR A 291 1.43 23.59 25.18
C TYR A 291 1.00 22.96 23.86
N ALA A 292 1.16 23.70 22.77
CA ALA A 292 0.99 23.14 21.43
C ALA A 292 2.08 22.08 21.17
N VAL A 293 1.71 20.99 20.51
CA VAL A 293 2.63 19.93 20.11
C VAL A 293 2.75 19.95 18.59
N THR A 294 3.97 20.04 18.07
CA THR A 294 4.23 19.98 16.64
C THR A 294 5.02 18.73 16.32
N ARG A 295 4.61 18.02 15.26
CA ARG A 295 5.25 16.79 14.79
C ARG A 295 5.57 16.96 13.32
N VAL A 296 6.84 16.86 12.97
CA VAL A 296 7.28 16.84 11.57
C VAL A 296 7.61 15.41 11.22
N LEU A 297 6.79 14.80 10.37
CA LEU A 297 6.94 13.43 9.91
C LEU A 297 7.60 13.44 8.53
N GLU A 298 8.58 12.56 8.36
CA GLU A 298 9.34 12.38 7.13
C GLU A 298 9.40 10.89 6.74
N PHE A 299 9.11 10.63 5.47
CA PHE A 299 9.13 9.31 4.86
C PHE A 299 10.14 9.34 3.72
N ASP A 300 11.33 8.79 3.94
CA ASP A 300 12.34 8.63 2.90
C ASP A 300 12.16 7.28 2.22
N PHE A 301 11.68 7.27 0.99
CA PHE A 301 11.39 6.05 0.25
C PHE A 301 12.66 5.38 -0.25
N SER A 302 12.65 4.05 -0.18
CA SER A 302 13.75 3.20 -0.60
C SER A 302 13.43 2.47 -1.91
N PRO A 303 14.36 2.44 -2.89
CA PRO A 303 14.16 1.72 -4.15
C PRO A 303 14.12 0.20 -3.96
N THR A 304 14.59 -0.29 -2.82
CA THR A 304 14.57 -1.71 -2.43
C THR A 304 13.83 -1.91 -1.12
N ASP A 305 13.27 -3.11 -0.90
CA ASP A 305 12.56 -3.46 0.34
C ASP A 305 13.48 -3.21 1.55
N PRO A 306 13.12 -2.30 2.48
CA PRO A 306 13.95 -1.99 3.64
C PRO A 306 14.03 -3.15 4.64
N PHE A 307 13.21 -4.20 4.46
CA PHE A 307 13.28 -5.45 5.19
C PHE A 307 14.01 -6.55 4.41
N GLU A 308 14.61 -6.23 3.25
CA GLU A 308 15.47 -7.11 2.44
C GLU A 308 14.81 -8.40 1.89
N ARG A 309 13.49 -8.56 2.01
CA ARG A 309 12.75 -9.75 1.55
C ARG A 309 12.64 -9.86 0.01
N SER A 310 12.96 -8.79 -0.71
CA SER A 310 12.90 -8.74 -2.19
C SER A 310 11.52 -9.08 -2.77
N LEU A 311 10.43 -8.59 -2.17
CA LEU A 311 9.07 -8.97 -2.56
C LEU A 311 8.72 -8.55 -4.01
N PRO A 312 8.05 -9.40 -4.83
CA PRO A 312 7.69 -9.04 -6.21
C PRO A 312 6.68 -7.89 -6.30
N SER A 313 5.93 -7.68 -5.22
CA SER A 313 4.98 -6.58 -5.04
C SER A 313 5.64 -5.25 -4.67
N TYR A 314 6.92 -5.25 -4.29
CA TYR A 314 7.64 -4.05 -3.91
C TYR A 314 7.81 -3.12 -5.11
N GLY A 315 7.50 -1.85 -4.93
CA GLY A 315 7.43 -0.83 -5.98
C GLY A 315 6.11 -0.77 -6.75
N GLU A 316 5.15 -1.66 -6.45
CA GLU A 316 3.83 -1.66 -7.09
C GLU A 316 2.70 -1.54 -6.07
N SER A 317 2.54 -2.57 -5.22
CA SER A 317 1.50 -2.64 -4.19
C SER A 317 2.08 -2.67 -2.78
N GLU A 318 3.40 -2.69 -2.67
CA GLU A 318 4.14 -2.46 -1.44
C GLU A 318 5.25 -1.45 -1.69
N ILE A 319 5.48 -0.53 -0.75
CA ILE A 319 6.62 0.39 -0.76
C ILE A 319 7.07 0.64 0.67
N GLY A 320 8.32 1.02 0.86
CA GLY A 320 8.85 1.25 2.20
C GLY A 320 10.04 2.18 2.20
N GLY A 321 10.59 2.38 3.38
CA GLY A 321 11.77 3.20 3.56
C GLY A 321 12.05 3.51 5.01
N VAL A 322 12.75 4.62 5.23
CA VAL A 322 13.11 5.11 6.56
C VAL A 322 12.10 6.16 7.00
N TYR A 323 11.56 5.99 8.19
CA TYR A 323 10.72 6.98 8.84
C TYR A 323 11.57 7.82 9.79
N ARG A 324 11.39 9.14 9.72
CA ARG A 324 11.95 10.08 10.69
C ARG A 324 10.84 10.97 11.20
N GLU A 325 10.94 11.33 12.47
CA GLU A 325 10.03 12.32 13.03
C GLU A 325 10.74 13.19 14.06
N THR A 326 10.42 14.48 14.06
CA THR A 326 10.80 15.42 15.10
C THR A 326 9.55 15.92 15.82
N ILE A 327 9.53 15.81 17.14
CA ILE A 327 8.43 16.21 18.01
C ILE A 327 8.88 17.37 18.90
N SER A 328 8.17 18.48 18.80
CA SER A 328 8.38 19.70 19.58
C SER A 328 7.18 19.98 20.49
N GLY A 329 7.42 20.63 21.63
CA GLY A 329 6.38 21.05 22.57
C GLY A 329 6.01 20.03 23.65
N LEU A 330 6.32 18.73 23.47
CA LEU A 330 6.18 17.72 24.55
C LEU A 330 7.25 17.86 25.65
N HIS A 331 8.40 18.41 25.29
CA HIS A 331 9.53 18.63 26.18
C HIS A 331 10.21 19.95 25.80
N ARG A 332 11.06 20.50 26.69
CA ARG A 332 11.80 21.75 26.44
C ARG A 332 12.78 21.67 25.27
N ASN A 333 13.23 20.46 24.97
CA ASN A 333 14.06 20.12 23.82
C ASN A 333 13.25 19.18 22.92
N ASP A 334 13.48 19.27 21.61
CA ASP A 334 12.83 18.40 20.65
C ASP A 334 13.25 16.93 20.84
N ILE A 335 12.36 16.04 20.40
CA ILE A 335 12.55 14.60 20.41
C ILE A 335 12.63 14.15 18.95
N ALA A 336 13.73 13.50 18.57
CA ALA A 336 13.89 12.91 17.26
C ALA A 336 13.73 11.39 17.34
N VAL A 337 12.97 10.81 16.41
CA VAL A 337 12.76 9.37 16.29
C VAL A 337 13.10 8.88 14.89
N GLU A 338 13.56 7.63 14.79
CA GLU A 338 13.85 6.97 13.51
C GLU A 338 13.33 5.52 13.53
N GLY A 339 12.83 5.08 12.38
CA GLY A 339 12.25 3.77 12.18
C GLY A 339 12.30 3.30 10.73
N LEU A 340 11.76 2.12 10.47
CA LEU A 340 11.43 1.69 9.10
C LEU A 340 9.92 1.71 8.93
N PHE A 341 9.47 1.91 7.70
CA PHE A 341 8.07 1.75 7.35
C PHE A 341 7.89 0.84 6.13
N LEU A 342 6.73 0.19 6.07
CA LEU A 342 6.24 -0.52 4.90
C LEU A 342 4.76 -0.16 4.72
N MET A 343 4.37 0.22 3.52
CA MET A 343 2.99 0.51 3.13
C MET A 343 2.52 -0.49 2.09
N ARG A 344 1.27 -0.92 2.23
CA ARG A 344 0.56 -1.78 1.29
C ARG A 344 -0.60 -1.04 0.66
N ARG A 345 -0.74 -1.12 -0.66
CA ARG A 345 -1.89 -0.57 -1.37
C ARG A 345 -3.09 -1.50 -1.16
N VAL A 346 -4.11 -0.99 -0.47
CA VAL A 346 -5.33 -1.76 -0.15
C VAL A 346 -6.50 -1.39 -1.07
N SER A 347 -6.42 -0.25 -1.74
CA SER A 347 -7.41 0.20 -2.73
C SER A 347 -6.72 0.96 -3.85
N THR A 348 -7.20 0.79 -5.08
CA THR A 348 -6.70 1.51 -6.26
C THR A 348 -7.48 2.79 -6.56
N ARG A 349 -8.46 3.14 -5.71
CA ARG A 349 -9.38 4.26 -5.95
C ARG A 349 -8.65 5.61 -5.85
N PRO A 350 -8.61 6.40 -6.92
CA PRO A 350 -7.87 7.66 -6.96
C PRO A 350 -8.60 8.83 -6.29
N PHE A 351 -9.82 8.61 -5.79
CA PHE A 351 -10.67 9.64 -5.21
C PHE A 351 -11.09 9.25 -3.79
N LEU A 352 -11.22 10.28 -2.95
CA LEU A 352 -11.91 10.21 -1.66
C LEU A 352 -13.30 10.81 -1.84
N ASN A 353 -14.28 10.30 -1.08
CA ASN A 353 -15.64 10.83 -0.98
C ASN A 353 -16.44 10.82 -2.30
N GLN A 354 -16.18 9.85 -3.21
CA GLN A 354 -16.80 9.72 -4.54
C GLN A 354 -16.93 8.27 -5.03
#